data_AF-A0A661SJ81-F1
#
_entry.id   AF-A0A661SJ81-F1
#
_cell.length_a   1.000
_cell.length_b   1.000
_cell.length_c   1.000
_cell.angle_alpha   90.00
_cell.angle_beta   90.00
_cell.angle_gamma   90.00
#
_symmetry.space_group_name_H-M   'P 1'
#
loop_
_entity.id
_entity.type
_entity.pdbx_description
1 polymer ?
#
loop_
_entity_poly.entity_id
_entity_poly.type
_entity_poly.pdbx_seq_one_letter_code
_entity_poly.pdbx_strand_id
1 'polypeptide(L)'
;MADLYQKNRTFSRWNTGAAYLHFLYEGGMHRLVTGIECEFLAIGTKQIVLLDTGAEWSVAGYEIFQSFSDENALGNPLGKKRISSRLGSFEGHLCRIDVCLPASWGESLTMEGTAEIPCPAPGEDFYGQDAQYVTNPRSYTKLDAGGNDLPDSASSWTMVRDNVTGLR
;
A
#
# COMPACT_ATOMS: atom_id res chain seq x y z
N MET A 1 3.79 -17.21 -12.13
CA MET A 1 2.62 -16.58 -12.75
C MET A 1 2.97 -15.10 -12.98
N ALA A 2 3.98 -14.84 -13.82
CA ALA A 2 4.63 -13.54 -13.96
C ALA A 2 4.81 -13.25 -15.45
N ASP A 3 3.76 -12.76 -16.10
CA ASP A 3 3.86 -12.32 -17.50
C ASP A 3 2.69 -11.41 -17.95
N LEU A 4 2.23 -10.52 -17.07
CA LEU A 4 1.14 -9.58 -17.40
C LEU A 4 1.62 -8.20 -17.87
N TYR A 5 2.92 -7.90 -17.81
CA TYR A 5 3.42 -6.53 -18.00
C TYR A 5 4.38 -6.32 -19.18
N GLN A 6 4.76 -7.36 -19.93
CA GLN A 6 5.70 -7.25 -21.06
C GLN A 6 5.10 -7.59 -22.44
N LYS A 7 3.85 -7.19 -22.72
CA LYS A 7 3.37 -7.14 -24.11
C LYS A 7 3.08 -5.71 -24.54
N ASN A 8 4.02 -5.17 -25.34
CA ASN A 8 3.90 -4.04 -26.26
C ASN A 8 2.46 -3.50 -26.44
N ARG A 9 2.01 -2.69 -25.50
CA ARG A 9 0.79 -1.86 -25.63
C ARG A 9 1.27 -0.43 -25.75
N THR A 10 1.05 0.17 -26.91
CA THR A 10 1.53 1.51 -27.22
C THR A 10 0.75 2.53 -26.40
N PHE A 11 1.27 2.93 -25.24
CA PHE A 11 0.74 4.07 -24.50
C PHE A 11 0.93 5.34 -25.33
N SER A 12 -0.12 6.11 -25.48
CA SER A 12 -0.02 7.45 -26.05
C SER A 12 0.47 8.40 -24.96
N ARG A 13 1.61 9.05 -25.19
CA ARG A 13 2.19 10.04 -24.27
C ARG A 13 1.64 11.43 -24.58
N TRP A 14 1.20 12.12 -23.54
CA TRP A 14 0.77 13.51 -23.61
C TRP A 14 1.59 14.37 -22.65
N ASN A 15 2.11 15.48 -23.17
CA ASN A 15 2.94 16.41 -22.43
C ASN A 15 2.06 17.60 -21.99
N THR A 16 1.65 17.64 -20.72
CA THR A 16 0.84 18.75 -20.19
C THR A 16 1.68 19.87 -19.56
N GLY A 17 3.01 19.80 -19.69
CA GLY A 17 3.95 20.75 -19.10
C GLY A 17 4.31 20.47 -17.65
N ALA A 18 3.41 19.84 -16.87
CA ALA A 18 3.69 19.48 -15.48
C ALA A 18 4.14 18.01 -15.29
N ALA A 19 3.71 17.09 -16.17
CA ALA A 19 4.11 15.68 -16.11
C ALA A 19 3.83 14.96 -17.45
N TYR A 20 4.42 13.78 -17.64
CA TYR A 20 4.08 12.87 -18.73
C TYR A 20 2.85 12.02 -18.36
N LEU A 21 1.75 12.23 -19.06
CA LEU A 21 0.55 11.40 -18.93
C LEU A 21 0.55 10.31 -20.00
N HIS A 22 0.22 9.10 -19.58
CA HIS A 22 0.15 7.92 -20.42
C HIS A 22 -1.29 7.42 -20.45
N PHE A 23 -1.82 7.26 -21.66
CA PHE A 23 -3.16 6.73 -21.86
C PHE A 23 -3.12 5.48 -22.72
N LEU A 24 -3.90 4.49 -22.33
CA LEU A 24 -4.25 3.34 -23.13
C LEU A 24 -5.78 3.30 -23.24
N TYR A 25 -6.30 3.40 -24.45
CA TYR A 25 -7.74 3.33 -24.74
C TYR A 25 -8.01 2.17 -25.70
N GLU A 26 -8.95 1.28 -25.35
CA GLU A 26 -9.40 0.17 -26.17
C GLU A 26 -10.91 0.29 -26.48
N GLY A 27 -11.27 0.20 -27.77
CA GLY A 27 -12.63 0.29 -28.30
C GLY A 27 -13.32 -1.07 -28.43
N GLY A 28 -14.39 -1.37 -27.67
CA GLY A 28 -15.08 -2.67 -27.65
C GLY A 28 -15.63 -2.98 -26.25
N MET A 29 -15.27 -4.10 -25.61
CA MET A 29 -15.47 -4.22 -24.15
C MET A 29 -14.45 -3.34 -23.42
N HIS A 30 -14.72 -2.04 -23.47
CA HIS A 30 -13.78 -0.94 -23.41
C HIS A 30 -12.86 -0.95 -22.19
N ARG A 31 -11.60 -0.57 -22.41
CA ARG A 31 -10.58 -0.40 -21.36
C ARG A 31 -9.91 0.95 -21.51
N LEU A 32 -10.03 1.80 -20.50
CA LEU A 32 -9.26 3.04 -20.35
C LEU A 32 -8.31 2.85 -19.17
N VAL A 33 -7.02 3.00 -19.43
CA VAL A 33 -5.98 3.04 -18.39
C VAL A 33 -5.25 4.36 -18.51
N THR A 34 -5.18 5.08 -17.41
CA THR A 34 -4.41 6.32 -17.30
C THR A 34 -3.26 6.06 -16.33
N GLY A 35 -2.08 6.55 -16.68
CA GLY A 35 -0.93 6.55 -15.80
C GLY A 35 -0.13 7.83 -15.96
N ILE A 36 0.77 8.04 -15.01
CA ILE A 36 1.69 9.18 -14.98
C ILE A 36 3.11 8.64 -14.83
N GLU A 37 4.06 9.22 -15.56
CA GLU A 37 5.47 8.88 -15.38
C GLU A 37 5.96 9.51 -14.07
N CYS A 38 6.52 8.69 -13.20
CA CYS A 38 7.10 9.10 -11.92
C CYS A 38 8.54 8.61 -11.82
N GLU A 39 9.36 9.36 -11.09
CA GLU A 39 10.68 8.96 -10.62
C GLU A 39 10.65 8.81 -9.09
N PHE A 40 11.00 7.64 -8.60
CA PHE A 40 11.12 7.35 -7.18
C PHE A 40 12.54 7.67 -6.74
N LEU A 41 12.73 8.85 -6.12
CA LEU A 41 14.05 9.44 -5.94
C LEU A 41 14.98 8.58 -5.09
N ALA A 42 14.43 7.95 -4.06
CA ALA A 42 15.23 7.17 -3.11
C ALA A 42 15.86 5.90 -3.73
N ILE A 43 15.31 5.41 -4.85
CA ILE A 43 15.79 4.24 -5.59
C ILE A 43 16.18 4.57 -7.04
N GLY A 44 16.22 5.86 -7.41
CA GLY A 44 16.60 6.35 -8.74
C GLY A 44 15.84 5.74 -9.92
N THR A 45 14.63 5.22 -9.71
CA THR A 45 13.91 4.41 -10.70
C THR A 45 12.70 5.16 -11.26
N LYS A 46 12.53 5.11 -12.60
CA LYS A 46 11.37 5.68 -13.30
C LYS A 46 10.36 4.62 -13.67
N GLN A 47 9.08 4.90 -13.43
CA GLN A 47 7.99 4.01 -13.81
C GLN A 47 6.70 4.77 -14.09
N ILE A 48 5.84 4.17 -14.93
CA ILE A 48 4.46 4.62 -15.10
C ILE A 48 3.64 4.12 -13.92
N VAL A 49 3.14 5.04 -13.11
CA VAL A 49 2.22 4.77 -12.00
C VAL A 49 0.79 4.91 -12.51
N LEU A 50 -0.04 3.89 -12.28
CA LEU A 50 -1.42 3.86 -12.76
C LEU A 50 -2.34 4.69 -11.85
N LEU A 51 -3.12 5.57 -12.48
CA LEU A 51 -4.16 6.35 -11.82
C LEU A 51 -5.47 5.57 -11.91
N ASP A 52 -5.91 5.01 -10.79
CA ASP A 52 -7.19 4.30 -10.68
C ASP A 52 -8.22 5.19 -10.00
N THR A 53 -9.22 5.66 -10.76
CA THR A 53 -10.31 6.51 -10.23
C THR A 53 -11.21 5.79 -9.23
N GLY A 54 -11.16 4.46 -9.18
CA GLY A 54 -11.87 3.63 -8.21
C GLY A 54 -11.07 3.31 -6.96
N ALA A 55 -9.81 3.76 -6.87
CA ALA A 55 -8.94 3.52 -5.73
C ALA A 55 -8.50 4.85 -5.10
N GLU A 56 -8.30 4.85 -3.79
CA GLU A 56 -7.69 5.97 -3.08
C GLU A 56 -6.17 6.08 -3.36
N TRP A 57 -5.56 5.02 -3.93
CA TRP A 57 -4.13 4.86 -4.09
C TRP A 57 -3.80 4.58 -5.55
N SER A 58 -2.72 5.21 -6.03
CA SER A 58 -2.16 4.89 -7.34
C SER A 58 -1.30 3.62 -7.26
N VAL A 59 -1.21 2.87 -8.35
CA VAL A 59 -0.53 1.56 -8.37
C VAL A 59 0.78 1.65 -9.13
N ALA A 60 1.88 1.32 -8.45
CA ALA A 60 3.19 1.10 -9.05
C ALA A 60 3.42 -0.41 -9.31
N GLY A 61 4.33 -0.72 -10.23
CA GLY A 61 4.74 -2.08 -10.53
C GLY A 61 5.58 -2.69 -9.40
N TYR A 62 5.62 -4.01 -9.36
CA TYR A 62 6.27 -4.80 -8.31
C TYR A 62 7.79 -4.59 -8.25
N GLU A 63 8.42 -4.20 -9.34
CA GLU A 63 9.86 -3.92 -9.40
C GLU A 63 10.25 -2.76 -8.47
N ILE A 64 9.39 -1.75 -8.36
CA ILE A 64 9.59 -0.62 -7.44
C ILE A 64 9.60 -1.09 -5.99
N PHE A 65 8.71 -2.03 -5.65
CA PHE A 65 8.65 -2.61 -4.30
C PHE A 65 9.94 -3.38 -3.95
N GLN A 66 10.49 -4.15 -4.90
CA GLN A 66 11.75 -4.86 -4.66
C GLN A 66 12.90 -3.89 -4.40
N SER A 67 13.06 -2.86 -5.23
CA SER A 67 14.10 -1.86 -5.04
C SER A 67 14.02 -1.14 -3.69
N PHE A 68 12.81 -0.88 -3.18
CA PHE A 68 12.61 -0.30 -1.85
C PHE A 68 12.91 -1.26 -0.69
N SER A 69 12.92 -2.57 -0.93
CA SER A 69 13.22 -3.58 0.09
C SER A 69 14.73 -3.82 0.20
N ASP A 70 15.44 -3.71 -0.91
CA ASP A 70 16.89 -3.92 -0.99
C ASP A 70 17.70 -2.70 -0.52
N GLU A 71 17.16 -1.50 -0.74
CA GLU A 71 17.76 -0.26 -0.28
C GLU A 71 16.96 0.25 0.93
N ASN A 72 17.61 0.62 2.04
CA ASN A 72 16.99 1.32 3.19
C ASN A 72 16.48 2.74 2.81
N ALA A 73 15.92 2.88 1.62
CA ALA A 73 15.47 4.07 0.91
C ALA A 73 14.12 4.57 1.41
N LEU A 74 13.46 3.83 2.29
CA LEU A 74 12.18 4.20 2.88
C LEU A 74 12.40 5.11 4.08
N GLY A 75 11.64 6.20 4.12
CA GLY A 75 11.53 7.00 5.33
C GLY A 75 10.95 6.19 6.49
N ASN A 76 11.07 6.73 7.71
CA ASN A 76 10.53 6.08 8.90
C ASN A 76 9.05 5.71 8.72
N PRO A 77 8.63 4.51 9.15
CA PRO A 77 7.25 4.08 9.03
C PRO A 77 6.34 5.03 9.83
N LEU A 78 5.32 5.56 9.15
CA LEU A 78 4.30 6.43 9.72
C LEU A 78 3.23 5.65 10.50
N GLY A 79 3.14 4.34 10.29
CA GLY A 79 2.21 3.46 10.98
C GLY A 79 1.84 2.23 10.15
N LYS A 80 1.07 1.33 10.76
CA LYS A 80 0.44 0.21 10.05
C LYS A 80 -0.80 0.69 9.33
N LYS A 81 -1.01 0.21 8.11
CA LYS A 81 -2.22 0.47 7.33
C LYS A 81 -2.76 -0.83 6.76
N ARG A 82 -4.07 -0.86 6.56
CA ARG A 82 -4.78 -1.95 5.91
C ARG A 82 -5.49 -1.43 4.67
N ILE A 83 -5.08 -1.88 3.49
CA ILE A 83 -5.81 -1.63 2.25
C ILE A 83 -6.78 -2.79 2.01
N SER A 84 -7.99 -2.47 1.57
CA SER A 84 -8.96 -3.47 1.12
C SER A 84 -9.30 -3.22 -0.34
N SER A 85 -9.17 -4.26 -1.16
CA SER A 85 -9.48 -4.23 -2.58
C SER A 85 -10.29 -5.47 -2.97
N ARG A 86 -10.71 -5.55 -4.25
CA ARG A 86 -11.36 -6.75 -4.79
C ARG A 86 -10.47 -8.00 -4.78
N LEU A 87 -9.16 -7.84 -4.58
CA LEU A 87 -8.18 -8.92 -4.51
C LEU A 87 -7.93 -9.40 -3.07
N GLY A 88 -8.55 -8.75 -2.07
CA GLY A 88 -8.37 -9.08 -0.66
C GLY A 88 -8.04 -7.87 0.20
N SER A 89 -7.80 -8.14 1.49
CA SER A 89 -7.29 -7.17 2.45
C SER A 89 -5.81 -7.42 2.69
N PHE A 90 -5.02 -6.36 2.58
CA PHE A 90 -3.58 -6.37 2.74
C PHE A 90 -3.22 -5.49 3.92
N GLU A 91 -2.32 -5.95 4.78
CA GLU A 91 -1.73 -5.15 5.84
C GLU A 91 -0.28 -4.85 5.50
N GLY A 92 0.12 -3.60 5.73
CA GLY A 92 1.46 -3.11 5.42
C GLY A 92 1.85 -1.93 6.30
N HIS A 93 3.08 -1.45 6.10
CA HIS A 93 3.55 -0.22 6.70
C HIS A 93 3.43 0.93 5.70
N LEU A 94 2.99 2.08 6.20
CA LEU A 94 2.97 3.31 5.42
C LEU A 94 4.32 4.01 5.61
N CYS A 95 5.09 4.16 4.54
CA CYS A 95 6.38 4.86 4.57
C CYS A 95 6.31 6.14 3.74
N ARG A 96 7.08 7.16 4.11
CA ARG A 96 7.26 8.35 3.28
C ARG A 96 8.28 8.09 2.19
N ILE A 97 7.96 8.54 0.99
CA ILE A 97 8.83 8.46 -0.18
C ILE A 97 8.80 9.79 -0.93
N ASP A 98 9.94 10.20 -1.48
CA ASP A 98 9.96 11.34 -2.39
C ASP A 98 9.71 10.85 -3.82
N VAL A 99 8.69 11.43 -4.45
CA VAL A 99 8.30 11.12 -5.83
C VAL A 99 8.45 12.39 -6.66
N CYS A 100 9.20 12.29 -7.75
CA CYS A 100 9.34 13.34 -8.74
C CYS A 100 8.47 13.04 -9.96
N LEU A 101 7.69 14.02 -10.38
CA LEU A 101 6.97 14.03 -11.65
C LEU A 101 7.84 14.77 -12.67
N PRO A 102 8.54 14.07 -13.56
CA PRO A 102 9.39 14.70 -14.55
C PRO A 102 8.54 15.54 -15.51
N ALA A 103 8.90 16.82 -15.61
CA ALA A 103 8.31 17.73 -16.57
C ALA A 103 9.02 17.62 -17.92
N SER A 104 8.25 17.64 -19.01
CA SER A 104 8.80 17.66 -20.37
C SER A 104 9.45 18.99 -20.74
N TRP A 105 9.07 20.06 -20.05
CA TRP A 105 9.60 21.42 -20.18
C TRP A 105 9.31 22.16 -18.88
N GLY A 106 10.21 23.05 -18.45
CA GLY A 106 10.09 23.73 -17.15
C GLY A 106 10.62 22.91 -15.98
N GLU A 107 10.20 23.26 -14.78
CA GLU A 107 10.65 22.61 -13.54
C GLU A 107 9.83 21.35 -13.26
N SER A 108 10.51 20.26 -12.87
CA SER A 108 9.85 19.03 -12.42
C SER A 108 9.25 19.22 -11.03
N LEU A 109 8.18 18.50 -10.74
CA LEU A 109 7.49 18.59 -9.45
C LEU A 109 7.90 17.44 -8.54
N THR A 110 8.62 17.74 -7.47
CA THR A 110 8.88 16.77 -6.39
C THR A 110 7.84 16.92 -5.30
N MET A 111 7.29 15.79 -4.85
CA MET A 111 6.30 15.72 -3.78
C MET A 111 6.59 14.57 -2.83
N GLU A 112 6.23 14.77 -1.55
CA GLU A 112 6.21 13.69 -0.57
C GLU A 112 4.98 12.81 -0.85
N GLY A 113 5.24 11.55 -1.16
CA GLY A 113 4.26 10.49 -1.30
C GLY A 113 4.28 9.55 -0.11
N THR A 114 3.27 8.69 -0.03
CA THR A 114 3.30 7.55 0.89
C THR A 114 3.16 6.26 0.11
N ALA A 115 3.95 5.26 0.50
CA ALA A 115 3.91 3.93 -0.09
C ALA A 115 3.45 2.92 0.97
N GLU A 116 2.55 2.02 0.58
CA GLU A 116 2.24 0.84 1.37
C GLU A 116 3.06 -0.34 0.87
N ILE A 117 3.81 -0.94 1.79
CA ILE A 117 4.67 -2.08 1.52
C ILE A 117 3.99 -3.30 2.16
N PRO A 118 3.45 -4.24 1.35
CA PRO A 118 2.83 -5.43 1.90
C PRO A 118 3.80 -6.24 2.75
N CYS A 119 3.28 -6.87 3.80
CA CYS A 119 4.06 -7.80 4.61
C CYS A 119 4.53 -9.00 3.74
N PRO A 120 5.82 -9.41 3.82
CA PRO A 120 6.34 -10.54 3.06
C PRO A 120 5.58 -11.86 3.32
N ALA A 121 5.38 -12.67 2.30
CA ALA A 121 4.73 -13.97 2.39
C ALA A 121 5.69 -15.07 2.88
N PRO A 122 5.18 -16.22 3.37
CA PRO A 122 6.01 -17.36 3.75
C PRO A 122 6.97 -17.82 2.64
N GLY A 123 8.27 -17.69 2.90
CA GLY A 123 9.34 -18.06 1.96
C GLY A 123 9.91 -16.89 1.14
N GLU A 124 9.41 -15.66 1.32
CA GLU A 124 10.00 -14.45 0.76
C GLU A 124 11.07 -13.86 1.68
N ASP A 125 11.96 -13.03 1.14
CA ASP A 125 12.95 -12.31 1.93
C ASP A 125 12.24 -11.45 3.00
N PHE A 126 12.85 -11.38 4.19
CA PHE A 126 12.30 -10.73 5.38
C PHE A 126 11.01 -11.36 5.95
N TYR A 127 10.60 -12.54 5.45
CA TYR A 127 9.64 -13.39 6.16
C TYR A 127 10.22 -13.90 7.49
N GLY A 128 9.43 -13.85 8.56
CA GLY A 128 9.80 -14.17 9.93
C GLY A 128 10.29 -12.99 10.78
N GLN A 129 10.10 -11.74 10.37
CA GLN A 129 10.40 -10.59 11.23
C GLN A 129 9.34 -10.37 12.32
N ASP A 130 9.73 -9.70 13.41
CA ASP A 130 8.88 -9.47 14.59
C ASP A 130 7.56 -8.74 14.24
N ALA A 131 7.57 -7.93 13.17
CA ALA A 131 6.39 -7.26 12.65
C ALA A 131 5.35 -8.18 11.98
N GLN A 132 5.73 -9.41 11.60
CA GLN A 132 4.88 -10.40 10.95
C GLN A 132 4.20 -11.37 11.91
N TYR A 133 4.69 -11.49 13.13
CA TYR A 133 4.04 -12.29 14.15
C TYR A 133 3.06 -11.41 14.93
N VAL A 134 1.82 -11.89 15.08
CA VAL A 134 0.92 -11.37 16.10
C VAL A 134 1.42 -11.93 17.43
N THR A 135 2.55 -11.40 17.92
CA THR A 135 3.24 -11.90 19.11
C THR A 135 2.33 -11.79 20.35
N ASN A 136 1.34 -10.89 20.31
CA ASN A 136 0.28 -10.76 21.30
C ASN A 136 -1.09 -10.76 20.61
N PRO A 137 -1.74 -11.92 20.44
CA PRO A 137 -3.13 -11.98 20.00
C PRO A 137 -3.98 -11.15 20.95
N ARG A 138 -4.76 -10.22 20.40
CA ARG A 138 -5.71 -9.43 21.19
C ARG A 138 -6.69 -10.37 21.89
N SER A 139 -6.59 -10.47 23.21
CA SER A 139 -7.40 -11.37 24.05
C SER A 139 -8.18 -10.54 25.05
N TYR A 140 -9.50 -10.43 24.84
CA TYR A 140 -10.38 -9.60 25.65
C TYR A 140 -11.60 -10.39 26.14
N THR A 141 -12.05 -10.10 27.36
CA THR A 141 -13.29 -10.67 27.92
C THR A 141 -14.25 -9.56 28.30
N LYS A 142 -15.49 -9.64 27.82
CA LYS A 142 -16.56 -8.71 28.20
C LYS A 142 -16.95 -8.96 29.67
N LEU A 143 -17.16 -7.90 30.45
CA LEU A 143 -17.62 -8.02 31.83
C LEU A 143 -18.92 -7.24 32.09
N ASP A 144 -19.75 -7.74 33.00
CA ASP A 144 -20.89 -7.00 33.53
C ASP A 144 -20.49 -5.93 34.57
N ALA A 145 -21.46 -5.21 35.14
CA ALA A 145 -21.20 -4.18 36.15
C ALA A 145 -20.63 -4.72 37.48
N GLY A 146 -20.76 -6.03 37.74
CA GLY A 146 -20.14 -6.73 38.86
C GLY A 146 -18.73 -7.25 38.55
N GLY A 147 -18.24 -7.07 37.31
CA GLY A 147 -16.95 -7.56 36.87
C GLY A 147 -16.93 -9.06 36.54
N ASN A 148 -18.09 -9.67 36.28
CA ASN A 148 -18.21 -11.08 35.90
C ASN A 148 -18.06 -11.25 34.38
N ASP A 149 -17.40 -12.34 33.98
CA ASP A 149 -17.19 -12.70 32.58
C ASP A 149 -18.52 -12.94 31.85
N LEU A 150 -18.68 -12.31 30.69
CA LEU A 150 -19.82 -12.45 29.80
C LEU A 150 -19.42 -13.24 28.54
N PRO A 151 -20.37 -13.97 27.93
CA PRO A 151 -20.10 -14.66 26.67
C PRO A 151 -19.81 -13.65 25.54
N ASP A 152 -19.02 -14.08 24.55
CA ASP A 152 -18.66 -13.22 23.40
C ASP A 152 -19.89 -12.72 22.63
N SER A 153 -20.97 -13.50 22.62
CA SER A 153 -22.25 -13.15 22.01
C SER A 153 -23.07 -12.11 22.79
N ALA A 154 -22.62 -11.67 23.97
CA ALA A 154 -23.33 -10.67 24.76
C ALA A 154 -23.45 -9.35 23.97
N SER A 155 -24.68 -8.86 23.84
CA SER A 155 -25.02 -7.63 23.12
C SER A 155 -24.77 -6.36 23.95
N SER A 156 -24.54 -6.50 25.26
CA SER A 156 -24.21 -5.40 26.17
C SER A 156 -23.21 -5.87 27.23
N TRP A 157 -22.35 -4.95 27.66
CA TRP A 157 -21.36 -5.15 28.72
C TRP A 157 -21.00 -3.78 29.32
N THR A 158 -20.41 -3.79 30.52
CA THR A 158 -20.05 -2.56 31.25
C THR A 158 -18.57 -2.23 31.12
N MET A 159 -17.71 -3.24 31.01
CA MET A 159 -16.26 -3.07 30.83
C MET A 159 -15.66 -4.25 30.07
N VAL A 160 -14.39 -4.13 29.68
CA VAL A 160 -13.66 -5.16 28.94
C VAL A 160 -12.34 -5.39 29.64
N ARG A 161 -12.07 -6.65 30.03
CA ARG A 161 -10.78 -7.06 30.58
C ARG A 161 -9.84 -7.43 29.46
N ASP A 162 -8.64 -6.87 29.48
CA ASP A 162 -7.51 -7.38 28.71
C ASP A 162 -6.93 -8.61 29.43
N ASN A 163 -6.97 -9.76 28.79
CA ASN A 163 -6.48 -11.02 29.37
C ASN A 163 -4.95 -11.14 29.31
N VAL A 164 -4.27 -10.29 28.54
CA VAL A 164 -2.80 -10.24 28.48
C VAL A 164 -2.24 -9.43 29.64
N THR A 165 -2.86 -8.30 29.97
CA THR A 165 -2.38 -7.37 31.00
C THR A 165 -3.14 -7.45 32.32
N GLY A 166 -4.34 -8.02 32.33
CA GLY A 166 -5.23 -8.08 33.50
C GLY A 166 -5.97 -6.78 33.79
N LEU A 167 -5.79 -5.73 32.97
CA LEU A 167 -6.46 -4.44 33.11
C LEU A 167 -7.96 -4.57 32.81
N ARG A 168 -8.80 -3.96 33.66
CA ARG A 168 -10.27 -3.99 33.59
C ARG A 168 -10.84 -2.58 33.51
#